data_AF-T0NC98-F1
#
_entry.id   AF-T0NC98-F1
#
_cell.length_a   1.000
_cell.length_b   1.000
_cell.length_c   1.000
_cell.angle_alpha   90.00
_cell.angle_beta   90.00
_cell.angle_gamma   90.00
#
_symmetry.space_group_name_H-M   'P 1'
#
loop_
_entity.id
_entity.type
_entity.pdbx_description
1 polymer ?
#
loop_
_entity_poly.entity_id
_entity_poly.type
_entity_poly.pdbx_seq_one_letter_code
_entity_poly.pdbx_strand_id
1 'polypeptide(L)'
;MEFFKYGEKEIEYLKKKDKKLGAAIEKIGMIQREITPNPFEALISSIVSQQISSKAAETVWNRFINVIGVVAPENIDKVSIEEIQGCGMSLRKVGYIKGIAETAKGGEVDFST
;
A
#
# COMPACT_ATOMS: atom_id res chain seq x y z
N MET A 1 11.58 -7.34 4.47
CA MET A 1 11.35 -6.24 3.53
C MET A 1 11.82 -6.71 2.17
N GLU A 2 10.90 -6.73 1.20
CA GLU A 2 11.22 -7.03 -0.19
C GLU A 2 11.38 -5.70 -0.95
N PHE A 3 12.22 -5.70 -1.98
CA PHE A 3 12.48 -4.52 -2.80
C PHE A 3 12.12 -4.79 -4.26
N PHE A 4 11.64 -3.76 -4.95
CA PHE A 4 11.39 -3.79 -6.37
C PHE A 4 12.70 -4.10 -7.12
N LYS A 5 12.68 -5.16 -7.93
CA LYS A 5 13.87 -5.66 -8.63
C LYS A 5 14.00 -4.99 -10.00
N TYR A 6 15.11 -4.29 -10.20
CA TYR A 6 15.54 -3.72 -11.47
C TYR A 6 17.06 -3.60 -11.49
N GLY A 7 17.66 -3.33 -12.65
CA GLY A 7 19.12 -3.25 -12.76
C GLY A 7 19.59 -2.32 -13.88
N GLU A 8 20.82 -2.56 -14.33
CA GLU A 8 21.51 -1.72 -15.31
C GLU A 8 20.71 -1.58 -16.61
N LYS A 9 20.00 -2.64 -17.04
CA LYS A 9 19.20 -2.61 -18.26
C LYS A 9 18.12 -1.52 -18.21
N GLU A 10 17.34 -1.47 -17.14
CA GLU A 10 16.27 -0.48 -16.96
C GLU A 10 16.86 0.92 -16.74
N ILE A 11 17.95 1.01 -15.97
CA ILE A 11 18.66 2.27 -15.70
C ILE A 11 19.19 2.90 -16.98
N GLU A 12 19.95 2.14 -17.79
CA GLU A 12 20.56 2.65 -19.03
C GLU A 12 19.50 3.01 -20.07
N TYR A 13 18.40 2.25 -20.13
CA TYR A 13 17.26 2.62 -20.97
C TYR A 13 16.71 4.00 -20.60
N LEU A 14 16.44 4.26 -19.32
CA LEU A 14 15.90 5.54 -18.85
C LEU A 14 16.89 6.70 -19.08
N LYS A 15 18.18 6.51 -18.77
CA LYS A 15 19.24 7.51 -19.00
C LYS A 15 19.33 7.92 -20.48
N LYS A 16 19.20 6.94 -21.40
CA LYS A 16 19.24 7.20 -22.84
C LYS A 16 18.00 7.94 -23.35
N LYS A 17 16.84 7.74 -22.72
CA LYS A 17 15.57 8.35 -23.14
C LYS A 17 15.41 9.80 -22.71
N ASP A 18 15.97 10.18 -21.56
CA ASP A 18 15.88 11.55 -21.05
C ASP A 18 17.17 11.97 -20.32
N LYS A 19 17.83 13.02 -20.82
CA LYS A 19 19.09 13.55 -20.26
C LYS A 19 18.93 14.11 -18.84
N LYS A 20 17.80 14.75 -18.53
CA LYS A 20 17.54 15.30 -17.18
C LYS A 20 17.30 14.17 -16.19
N LEU A 21 16.52 13.17 -16.60
CA LEU A 21 16.35 11.95 -15.80
C LEU A 21 17.68 11.22 -15.61
N GLY A 22 18.50 11.13 -16.67
CA GLY A 22 19.80 10.49 -16.60
C GLY A 22 20.75 11.15 -15.61
N ALA A 23 20.85 12.48 -15.62
CA ALA A 23 21.64 13.22 -14.64
C ALA A 23 21.13 13.03 -13.20
N ALA A 24 19.80 12.93 -13.02
CA ALA A 24 19.22 12.62 -11.71
C ALA A 24 19.58 11.20 -11.24
N ILE A 25 19.49 10.20 -12.13
CA ILE A 25 19.88 8.81 -11.83
C ILE A 25 21.35 8.73 -11.44
N GLU A 26 22.25 9.41 -12.17
CA GLU A 26 23.68 9.42 -11.85
C GLU A 26 23.97 10.07 -10.50
N LYS A 27 23.25 11.14 -10.16
CA LYS A 27 23.41 11.83 -8.88
C LYS A 27 22.87 11.04 -7.69
N ILE A 28 21.72 10.38 -7.86
CA ILE A 28 21.01 9.68 -6.79
C ILE A 28 21.56 8.26 -6.58
N GLY A 29 21.96 7.59 -7.67
CA GLY A 29 22.37 6.19 -7.66
C GLY A 29 21.19 5.22 -7.63
N MET A 30 21.47 3.96 -7.28
CA MET A 30 20.47 2.90 -7.18
C MET A 30 19.48 3.19 -6.05
N ILE A 31 18.18 3.14 -6.35
CA ILE A 31 17.09 3.35 -5.38
C ILE A 31 16.58 2.00 -4.92
N GLN A 32 16.55 1.79 -3.61
CA GLN A 32 15.89 0.64 -3.02
C GLN A 32 14.44 1.01 -2.70
N ARG A 33 13.49 0.53 -3.51
CA ARG A 33 12.06 0.75 -3.29
C ARG A 33 11.43 -0.47 -2.64
N GLU A 34 11.02 -0.35 -1.38
CA GLU A 34 10.32 -1.42 -0.68
C GLU A 34 9.02 -1.78 -1.39
N ILE A 35 8.60 -3.04 -1.33
CA ILE A 35 7.31 -3.53 -1.83
C ILE A 35 6.55 -4.26 -0.72
N THR A 36 5.22 -4.22 -0.83
CA THR A 36 4.32 -5.09 -0.07
C THR A 36 3.90 -6.21 -1.01
N PRO A 37 4.38 -7.45 -0.82
CA PRO A 37 4.14 -8.54 -1.79
C PRO A 37 2.66 -8.91 -1.93
N ASN A 38 1.89 -8.81 -0.86
CA ASN A 38 0.46 -9.07 -0.87
C ASN A 38 -0.29 -7.87 -1.48
N PRO A 39 -0.91 -7.99 -2.67
CA PRO A 39 -1.58 -6.87 -3.33
C PRO A 39 -2.80 -6.35 -2.56
N PHE A 40 -3.52 -7.23 -1.85
CA PHE A 40 -4.64 -6.85 -1.01
C PHE A 40 -4.17 -5.95 0.15
N GLU A 41 -3.15 -6.40 0.88
CA GLU A 41 -2.56 -5.61 1.98
C GLU A 41 -2.00 -4.28 1.46
N ALA A 42 -1.31 -4.29 0.30
CA ALA A 42 -0.77 -3.10 -0.33
C ALA A 42 -1.87 -2.08 -0.64
N LEU A 43 -3.02 -2.54 -1.17
CA LEU A 43 -4.15 -1.68 -1.47
C LEU A 43 -4.76 -1.08 -0.20
N ILE A 44 -4.98 -1.90 0.84
CA ILE A 44 -5.52 -1.40 2.12
C ILE A 44 -4.57 -0.35 2.74
N SER A 45 -3.27 -0.62 2.77
CA SER A 45 -2.25 0.34 3.24
C SER A 45 -2.24 1.64 2.41
N SER A 46 -2.43 1.52 1.10
CA SER A 46 -2.58 2.67 0.21
C SER A 46 -3.81 3.51 0.58
N ILE A 47 -4.97 2.91 0.87
CA ILE A 47 -6.16 3.64 1.33
C ILE A 47 -5.91 4.34 2.67
N VAL A 48 -5.26 3.65 3.62
CA VAL A 48 -4.95 4.20 4.95
C VAL A 48 -4.08 5.46 4.83
N SER A 49 -3.06 5.45 3.95
CA SER A 49 -2.09 6.53 3.80
C SER A 49 -2.57 7.76 3.01
N GLN A 50 -3.75 7.71 2.36
CA GLN A 50 -4.24 8.82 1.53
C GLN A 50 -4.38 10.14 2.32
N GLN A 51 -3.90 11.24 1.73
CA GLN A 51 -4.07 12.62 2.22
C GLN A 51 -3.53 12.88 3.65
N ILE A 52 -2.54 12.10 4.10
CA ILE A 52 -1.85 12.29 5.38
C ILE A 52 -0.34 12.11 5.21
N SER A 53 0.44 12.59 6.17
CA SER A 53 1.91 12.40 6.15
C SER A 53 2.28 10.94 6.38
N SER A 54 3.49 10.53 5.98
CA SER A 54 3.98 9.16 6.20
C SER A 54 3.97 8.76 7.68
N LYS A 55 4.32 9.69 8.57
CA LYS A 55 4.31 9.48 10.04
C LYS A 55 2.89 9.29 10.58
N ALA A 56 1.92 10.05 10.07
CA ALA A 56 0.52 9.88 10.44
C ALA A 56 -0.03 8.55 9.91
N ALA A 57 0.31 8.19 8.67
CA ALA A 57 -0.07 6.92 8.06
C ALA A 57 0.46 5.73 8.86
N GLU A 58 1.73 5.75 9.26
CA GLU A 58 2.34 4.72 10.10
C GLU A 58 1.61 4.57 11.44
N THR A 59 1.25 5.68 12.08
CA THR A 59 0.51 5.65 13.35
C THR A 59 -0.88 5.01 13.19
N VAL A 60 -1.62 5.40 12.15
CA VAL A 60 -2.95 4.85 11.86
C VAL A 60 -2.85 3.38 11.45
N TRP A 61 -1.85 3.03 10.64
CA TRP A 61 -1.59 1.66 10.21
C TRP A 61 -1.32 0.73 11.40
N ASN A 62 -0.45 1.13 12.32
CA ASN A 62 -0.15 0.33 13.51
C ASN A 62 -1.39 0.10 14.39
N ARG A 63 -2.26 1.12 14.55
CA ARG A 63 -3.54 0.96 15.26
C ARG A 63 -4.47 -0.01 14.54
N PHE A 64 -4.59 0.12 13.22
CA PHE A 64 -5.41 -0.74 12.39
C PHE A 64 -4.97 -2.21 12.45
N ILE A 65 -3.67 -2.47 12.33
CA ILE A 65 -3.09 -3.82 12.47
C ILE A 65 -3.29 -4.38 13.87
N ASN A 66 -3.21 -3.56 14.93
CA ASN A 66 -3.49 -4.02 16.29
C ASN A 66 -4.96 -4.45 16.48
N VAL A 67 -5.89 -3.86 15.73
CA VAL A 67 -7.32 -4.21 15.79
C VAL A 67 -7.63 -5.45 14.94
N ILE A 68 -7.05 -5.55 13.74
CA ILE A 68 -7.41 -6.58 12.74
C ILE A 68 -6.48 -7.80 12.77
N GLY A 69 -5.25 -7.63 13.23
CA GLY A 69 -4.18 -8.62 13.08
C GLY A 69 -3.74 -8.72 11.63
N VAL A 70 -3.87 -9.91 11.04
CA VAL A 70 -3.51 -10.15 9.64
C VAL A 70 -4.49 -9.46 8.71
N VAL A 71 -3.98 -8.65 7.78
CA VAL A 71 -4.80 -7.96 6.76
C VAL A 71 -5.30 -8.97 5.75
N ALA A 72 -6.48 -9.50 6.02
CA ALA A 72 -7.21 -10.41 5.16
C ALA A 72 -8.68 -9.98 5.06
N PRO A 73 -9.36 -10.25 3.94
CA PRO A 73 -10.76 -9.86 3.75
C PRO A 73 -11.66 -10.33 4.91
N GLU A 74 -11.46 -11.56 5.40
CA GLU A 74 -12.25 -12.17 6.47
C GLU A 74 -12.04 -11.49 7.82
N ASN A 75 -10.84 -10.97 8.08
CA ASN A 75 -10.52 -10.29 9.34
C ASN A 75 -11.06 -8.86 9.34
N ILE A 76 -10.97 -8.16 8.20
CA ILE A 76 -11.58 -6.83 8.03
C ILE A 76 -13.11 -6.91 8.21
N ASP A 77 -13.74 -7.96 7.69
CA ASP A 77 -15.20 -8.12 7.77
C ASP A 77 -15.70 -8.28 9.22
N LYS A 78 -14.93 -8.95 10.08
CA LYS A 78 -15.27 -9.19 11.49
C LYS A 78 -15.24 -7.96 12.38
N VAL A 79 -14.54 -6.90 11.97
CA VAL A 79 -14.36 -5.68 12.77
C VAL A 79 -15.42 -4.65 12.38
N SER A 80 -16.02 -3.97 13.35
CA SER A 80 -17.05 -2.94 13.08
C SER A 80 -16.48 -1.70 12.37
N ILE A 81 -17.36 -0.91 11.75
CA ILE A 81 -16.97 0.35 11.12
C ILE A 81 -16.38 1.31 12.17
N GLU A 82 -16.96 1.32 13.36
CA GLU A 82 -16.59 2.16 14.49
C GLU A 82 -15.19 1.83 15.01
N GLU A 83 -14.84 0.54 15.11
CA GLU A 83 -13.50 0.09 15.50
C GLU A 83 -12.44 0.52 14.48
N ILE A 84 -12.72 0.37 13.18
CA ILE A 84 -11.79 0.82 12.12
C ILE A 84 -11.68 2.35 12.14
N GLN A 85 -12.79 3.07 12.30
CA GLN A 85 -12.78 4.53 12.41
C GLN A 85 -11.94 4.99 13.61
N GLY A 86 -12.07 4.30 14.75
CA GLY A 86 -11.32 4.54 15.98
C GLY A 86 -9.80 4.46 15.83
N CYS A 87 -9.30 3.81 14.77
CA CYS A 87 -7.87 3.79 14.44
C CYS A 87 -7.33 5.16 13.96
N GLY A 88 -8.21 6.13 13.70
CA GLY A 88 -7.85 7.47 13.21
C GLY A 88 -8.15 7.66 11.72
N MET A 89 -9.14 6.95 11.18
CA MET A 89 -9.54 7.02 9.78
C MET A 89 -10.84 7.80 9.60
N SER A 90 -11.02 8.40 8.42
CA SER A 90 -12.32 8.97 8.04
C SER A 90 -13.31 7.87 7.68
N LEU A 91 -14.60 8.10 7.89
CA LEU A 91 -15.66 7.16 7.49
C LEU A 91 -15.58 6.75 6.03
N ARG A 92 -15.15 7.67 5.16
CA ARG A 92 -14.92 7.38 3.73
C ARG A 92 -13.87 6.30 3.52
N LYS A 93 -12.73 6.37 4.21
CA LYS A 93 -11.68 5.33 4.13
C LYS A 93 -12.19 4.01 4.69
N VAL A 94 -12.95 4.03 5.78
CA VAL A 94 -13.55 2.82 6.35
C VAL A 94 -14.48 2.15 5.34
N GLY A 95 -15.34 2.93 4.68
CA GLY A 95 -16.22 2.43 3.62
C GLY A 95 -15.46 1.78 2.46
N TYR A 96 -14.35 2.39 2.01
CA TYR A 96 -13.51 1.79 0.97
C TYR A 96 -12.87 0.48 1.43
N ILE A 97 -12.31 0.43 2.63
CA ILE A 97 -11.69 -0.78 3.19
C ILE A 97 -12.72 -1.92 3.30
N LYS A 98 -13.93 -1.61 3.80
CA LYS A 98 -15.02 -2.58 3.89
C LYS A 98 -15.48 -3.07 2.53
N GLY A 99 -15.69 -2.16 1.57
CA GLY A 99 -16.08 -2.53 0.21
C GLY A 99 -15.02 -3.39 -0.48
N ILE A 100 -13.74 -3.06 -0.35
CA ILE A 100 -12.64 -3.87 -0.92
C ILE A 100 -12.60 -5.27 -0.30
N ALA A 101 -12.82 -5.40 1.01
CA ALA A 101 -12.89 -6.70 1.66
C ALA A 101 -14.11 -7.51 1.20
N GLU A 102 -15.26 -6.87 1.03
CA GLU A 102 -16.47 -7.51 0.52
C GLU A 102 -16.27 -8.03 -0.92
N THR A 103 -15.74 -7.20 -1.82
CA THR A 103 -15.52 -7.61 -3.23
C THR A 103 -14.44 -8.70 -3.36
N ALA A 104 -13.41 -8.66 -2.50
CA ALA A 104 -12.40 -9.72 -2.42
C ALA A 104 -13.01 -11.05 -1.95
N LYS A 105 -13.87 -11.04 -0.92
CA LYS A 105 -14.58 -12.25 -0.44
C LYS A 105 -15.59 -12.77 -1.45
N GLY A 106 -16.28 -11.87 -2.14
CA GLY A 106 -17.25 -12.19 -3.18
C GLY A 106 -16.63 -12.80 -4.45
N GLY A 107 -15.30 -12.70 -4.60
CA GLY A 107 -14.58 -13.18 -5.79
C GLY A 107 -14.74 -12.27 -7.01
N GLU A 108 -15.29 -11.08 -6.83
CA GLU A 108 -15.42 -10.07 -7.88
C GLU A 108 -14.05 -9.50 -8.26
N VAL A 109 -13.14 -9.46 -7.29
CA VAL A 109 -11.73 -9.11 -7.48
C VAL A 109 -10.86 -10.18 -6.84
N ASP A 110 -10.04 -10.85 -7.66
CA ASP A 110 -9.09 -11.85 -7.21
C ASP A 110 -7.71 -11.23 -6.95
N PHE A 111 -7.28 -11.25 -5.68
CA PHE A 111 -5.97 -10.74 -5.25
C PHE A 111 -4.89 -11.83 -5.17
N SER A 112 -5.20 -13.06 -5.57
CA SER A 112 -4.25 -14.20 -5.57
C SER A 112 -3.43 -14.34 -6.86
N THR A 113 -3.67 -13.45 -7.84
CA THR A 113 -3.05 -13.49 -9.18
C THR A 113 -1.66 -12.85 -9.23
#